data_AF-A0A3D4XV73-F1
#
_entry.id   AF-A0A3D4XV73-F1
#
_cell.length_a   1.000
_cell.length_b   1.000
_cell.length_c   1.000
_cell.angle_alpha   90.00
_cell.angle_beta   90.00
_cell.angle_gamma   90.00
#
_symmetry.space_group_name_H-M   'P 1'
#
loop_
_entity.id
_entity.type
_entity.pdbx_description
1 polymer ?
#
loop_
_entity_poly.entity_id
_entity_poly.type
_entity_poly.pdbx_seq_one_letter_code
_entity_poly.pdbx_strand_id
1 'polypeptide(L)' 'MKGKMRKIKPEFIYDEENRQRGVLLSIKDFDYLIEELEDYYDYKLVEKLEPFNLEDTISMEDVKKEIFGK' A
#
# COMPACT_ATOMS: atom_id res chain seq x y z
N MET A 1 -0.13 4.92 -11.55
CA MET A 1 0.71 3.84 -12.14
C MET A 1 -0.16 2.60 -12.34
N LYS A 2 -0.29 2.06 -13.55
CA LYS A 2 -0.96 0.76 -13.76
C LYS A 2 0.08 -0.36 -13.59
N GLY A 3 0.46 -0.62 -12.34
CA GLY A 3 1.20 -1.84 -12.00
C GLY A 3 0.32 -3.03 -12.35
N LYS A 4 0.88 -4.07 -13.00
CA LYS A 4 0.15 -5.33 -13.18
C LYS A 4 -0.16 -5.87 -11.80
N MET A 5 -1.43 -5.83 -11.38
CA MET A 5 -1.87 -6.46 -10.14
C MET A 5 -1.37 -7.90 -10.11
N ARG A 6 -0.53 -8.20 -9.12
CA ARG A 6 0.01 -9.54 -8.94
C ARG A 6 -1.16 -10.47 -8.60
N LYS A 7 -1.29 -11.57 -9.33
CA LYS A 7 -2.33 -12.56 -9.04
C LYS A 7 -1.93 -13.34 -7.79
N ILE A 8 -2.71 -13.20 -6.73
CA ILE A 8 -2.65 -14.05 -5.54
C ILE A 8 -3.39 -15.37 -5.78
N LYS A 9 -2.98 -16.44 -5.09
CA LYS A 9 -3.67 -17.73 -5.12
C LYS A 9 -4.04 -18.15 -3.68
N PRO A 10 -5.18 -17.68 -3.16
CA PRO A 10 -5.65 -18.06 -1.84
C PRO A 10 -6.21 -19.49 -1.84
N GLU A 11 -6.00 -20.20 -0.74
CA GLU A 11 -6.73 -21.42 -0.41
C GLU A 11 -7.71 -21.14 0.73
N PHE A 12 -8.93 -21.64 0.63
CA PHE A 12 -10.00 -21.36 1.59
C PHE A 12 -10.17 -22.52 2.56
N ILE A 13 -10.28 -22.20 3.86
CA ILE A 13 -10.58 -23.16 4.91
C ILE A 13 -12.08 -23.07 5.25
N TYR A 14 -12.77 -24.21 5.26
CA TYR A 14 -14.19 -24.32 5.57
C TYR A 14 -14.40 -25.14 6.85
N ASP A 15 -15.46 -24.85 7.61
CA ASP A 15 -15.89 -25.67 8.74
C ASP A 15 -16.75 -26.88 8.30
N GLU A 16 -17.17 -27.69 9.26
CA GLU A 16 -18.00 -28.89 9.05
C GLU A 16 -19.38 -28.57 8.43
N GLU A 17 -19.86 -27.33 8.57
CA GLU A 17 -21.10 -26.82 7.96
C GLU A 17 -20.83 -26.15 6.60
N ASN A 18 -19.62 -26.32 6.03
CA ASN A 18 -19.17 -25.73 4.77
C ASN A 18 -19.16 -24.20 4.77
N ARG A 19 -19.03 -23.56 5.94
CA ARG A 19 -18.87 -22.11 6.05
C ARG A 19 -17.40 -21.74 6.01
N GLN A 20 -17.05 -20.71 5.23
CA GLN A 20 -15.67 -20.23 5.13
C GLN A 20 -15.23 -19.64 6.48
N ARG A 21 -14.15 -20.19 7.06
CA ARG A 21 -13.57 -19.76 8.34
C ARG A 21 -12.22 -19.07 8.21
N GLY A 22 -11.51 -19.30 7.11
CA GLY A 22 -10.17 -18.75 6.94
C GLY A 22 -9.68 -18.79 5.51
N VAL A 23 -8.52 -18.16 5.33
CA VAL A 23 -7.78 -18.14 4.07
C VAL A 23 -6.32 -18.47 4.39
N LEU A 24 -5.74 -19.38 3.63
CA LEU A 24 -4.32 -19.65 3.60
C LEU A 24 -3.71 -18.91 2.42
N LEU A 25 -2.60 -18.22 2.70
CA LEU A 25 -1.80 -17.51 1.74
C LEU A 25 -0.35 -17.94 1.88
N SER A 26 0.40 -17.89 0.78
CA SER A 26 1.85 -17.91 0.90
C SER A 26 2.32 -16.64 1.62
N ILE A 27 3.39 -16.74 2.39
CA ILE A 27 3.96 -15.57 3.10
C ILE A 27 4.22 -14.43 2.11
N LYS A 28 4.73 -14.75 0.91
CA LYS A 28 4.99 -13.77 -0.15
C LYS A 28 3.75 -13.07 -0.71
N ASP A 29 2.58 -13.71 -0.63
CA ASP A 29 1.32 -13.09 -1.06
C ASP A 29 0.70 -12.29 0.08
N PHE A 30 0.88 -12.74 1.33
CA PHE A 30 0.50 -11.97 2.51
C PHE A 30 1.27 -10.65 2.59
N ASP A 31 2.60 -10.69 2.50
CA ASP A 31 3.45 -9.48 2.56
C ASP A 31 3.08 -8.48 1.45
N TYR A 32 2.85 -8.99 0.23
CA TYR A 32 2.42 -8.16 -0.90
C TYR A 32 1.07 -7.47 -0.64
N LEU A 33 0.11 -8.18 -0.03
CA LEU A 33 -1.19 -7.59 0.29
C LEU A 33 -1.10 -6.53 1.37
N ILE A 34 -0.19 -6.70 2.35
CA ILE A 34 0.06 -5.68 3.38
C ILE A 34 0.64 -4.42 2.74
N GLU A 35 1.65 -4.55 1.88
CA GLU A 35 2.25 -3.42 1.15
C GLU A 35 1.20 -2.65 0.33
N GLU A 36 0.36 -3.35 -0.44
CA GLU A 36 -0.70 -2.70 -1.23
C GLU A 36 -1.78 -2.02 -0.35
N LEU A 37 -2.05 -2.54 0.85
CA LEU A 37 -2.97 -1.92 1.79
C LEU A 37 -2.39 -0.65 2.40
N GLU A 38 -1.09 -0.64 2.70
CA GLU A 38 -0.35 0.54 3.17
C GLU A 38 -0.34 1.63 2.10
N ASP A 39 0.02 1.29 0.87
CA ASP A 39 -0.01 2.21 -0.28
C ASP A 39 -1.41 2.82 -0.49
N TYR A 40 -2.45 1.99 -0.38
CA TYR A 40 -3.83 2.44 -0.51
C TYR A 40 -4.25 3.36 0.65
N TYR A 41 -3.83 3.04 1.88
CA TYR A 41 -4.09 3.87 3.04
C TYR A 41 -3.45 5.25 2.90
N ASP A 42 -2.17 5.29 2.50
CA ASP A 42 -1.43 6.53 2.27
C ASP A 42 -2.05 7.36 1.16
N TYR A 43 -2.42 6.72 0.05
CA TYR A 43 -3.17 7.38 -1.03
C TYR A 43 -4.48 7.99 -0.53
N LYS A 44 -5.24 7.25 0.28
CA LYS A 44 -6.51 7.74 0.85
C LYS A 44 -6.30 8.83 1.90
N LEU A 45 -5.20 8.81 2.63
CA LEU A 45 -4.82 9.86 3.55
C LEU A 45 -4.53 11.16 2.78
N VAL A 46 -3.74 11.07 1.71
CA VAL A 46 -3.46 12.21 0.82
C VAL A 46 -4.72 12.74 0.15
N GLU A 47 -5.62 11.88 -0.36
CA GLU A 47 -6.91 12.32 -0.91
C GLU A 47 -7.78 13.07 0.11
N LYS A 48 -7.72 12.69 1.40
CA LYS A 48 -8.50 13.32 2.48
C LYS A 48 -7.91 14.63 2.99
N LEU A 49 -6.60 14.83 2.83
CA LEU A 49 -5.91 16.03 3.32
C LEU A 49 -6.09 17.26 2.42
N GLU A 50 -6.90 17.17 1.35
CA GLU A 50 -7.25 18.26 0.43
C GLU A 50 -6.06 18.81 -0.39
N PRO A 51 -6.30 19.59 -1.48
CA PRO A 51 -5.38 19.62 -2.61
C PRO A 51 -4.06 20.27 -2.21
N PHE A 52 -2.96 19.56 -2.48
CA PHE A 52 -1.57 20.03 -2.31
C PHE A 52 -1.48 21.55 -2.42
N ASN A 53 -1.38 22.21 -1.28
CA ASN A 53 -1.11 23.64 -1.25
C ASN A 53 0.36 23.78 -1.63
N LEU A 54 0.63 24.15 -2.89
CA LEU A 54 1.99 24.30 -3.43
C LEU A 54 2.86 25.25 -2.58
N GLU A 55 2.24 26.12 -1.80
CA GLU A 55 2.90 27.04 -0.86
C GLU A 55 3.65 26.33 0.29
N ASP A 56 3.22 25.12 0.69
CA ASP A 56 3.88 24.31 1.72
C ASP A 56 4.87 23.28 1.15
N THR A 57 5.20 23.38 -0.14
CA THR A 57 6.18 22.50 -0.79
C THR A 57 7.55 23.17 -0.88
N ILE A 58 8.60 22.39 -0.62
CA ILE A 58 9.99 22.83 -0.81
C ILE A 58 10.49 22.40 -2.20
N SER A 59 11.38 23.20 -2.78
CA SER A 59 11.96 22.88 -4.09
C SER A 59 12.80 21.59 -4.00
N MET A 60 12.85 20.81 -5.09
CA MET A 60 13.69 19.61 -5.12
C MET A 60 15.17 19.95 -4.97
N GLU A 61 15.61 21.14 -5.38
CA GLU A 61 16.95 21.65 -5.13
C GLU A 61 17.23 21.80 -3.63
N ASP A 62 16.27 22.27 -2.84
CA ASP A 62 16.44 22.46 -1.39
C ASP A 62 16.38 21.13 -0.64
N VAL A 63 15.50 20.20 -1.05
CA VAL A 63 15.51 18.81 -0.56
C VAL A 63 16.88 18.16 -0.75
N LYS A 64 17.48 18.33 -1.93
CA LYS A 64 18.80 17.77 -2.23
C LYS A 64 19.89 18.39 -1.37
N LYS A 65 19.86 19.70 -1.13
CA LYS A 65 20.81 20.35 -0.23
C LYS A 65 20.70 19.83 1.21
N GLU A 66 19.48 19.55 1.68
CA GLU A 66 19.27 19.11 3.07
C GLU A 66 19.63 17.64 3.30
N ILE A 67 19.33 16.76 2.33
CA ILE A 67 19.63 15.32 2.42
C ILE A 67 21.09 15.02 2.08
N PHE A 68 21.65 15.65 1.05
CA PHE A 68 23.00 15.36 0.53
C PHE A 68 24.06 16.39 0.91
N GLY A 69 23.68 17.51 1.53
CA GLY A 69 24.59 18.57 1.95
C GLY A 69 25.12 18.44 3.38
N LYS A 70 24.96 17.28 4.02
CA LYS A 70 25.69 16.91 5.23
C LYS A 70 26.97 16.16 4.90
#